data_AF-A0A7G9T7R5-F1
#
_entry.id   AF-A0A7G9T7R5-F1
#
_cell.length_a   1.000
_cell.length_b   1.000
_cell.length_c   1.000
_cell.angle_alpha   90.00
_cell.angle_beta   90.00
_cell.angle_gamma   90.00
#
_symmetry.space_group_name_H-M   'P 1'
#
loop_
_entity.id
_entity.type
_entity.pdbx_description
1 polymer ?
#
loop_
_entity_poly.entity_id
_entity_poly.type
_entity_poly.pdbx_seq_one_letter_code
_entity_poly.pdbx_strand_id
1 'polypeptide(L)' 'MDQKLIQFRMDSDVAEKANDILKTQGLNVQLATKIFLTDIANTGNSPFSHLFDAK' A
#
# COMPACT_ATOMS: atom_id res chain seq x y z
N MET A 1 3.90 -2.45 -22.85
CA MET A 1 3.98 -1.81 -21.51
C MET A 1 4.68 -2.79 -20.59
N ASP A 2 5.86 -2.43 -20.11
CA ASP A 2 6.68 -3.31 -19.26
C ASP A 2 6.12 -3.29 -17.82
N GLN A 3 5.56 -4.42 -17.37
CA GLN A 3 5.05 -4.56 -16.01
C GLN A 3 6.10 -5.25 -15.14
N LYS A 4 6.51 -4.59 -14.05
CA LYS A 4 7.45 -5.16 -13.09
C LYS A 4 6.69 -5.75 -11.91
N LEU A 5 7.09 -6.96 -11.49
CA LEU A 5 6.57 -7.61 -10.29
C LEU A 5 7.28 -7.08 -9.05
N ILE A 6 6.51 -6.63 -8.06
CA ILE A 6 7.02 -6.23 -6.75
C ILE A 6 6.63 -7.32 -5.75
N GLN A 7 7.62 -7.90 -5.07
CA GLN A 7 7.43 -8.88 -4.01
C GLN A 7 8.03 -8.34 -2.71
N PHE A 8 7.31 -8.48 -1.61
CA PHE A 8 7.78 -8.09 -0.28
C PHE A 8 7.39 -9.17 0.73
N ARG A 9 8.17 -9.28 1.81
CA ARG A 9 7.87 -10.17 2.94
C ARG A 9 7.17 -9.38 4.03
N MET A 10 6.18 -10.01 4.65
CA MET A 10 5.48 -9.51 5.83
C MET A 10 4.96 -10.68 6.64
N ASP A 11 4.63 -10.43 7.90
CA ASP A 11 4.04 -11.44 8.78
C ASP A 11 2.68 -11.88 8.23
N SER A 12 2.41 -13.18 8.31
CA SER A 12 1.20 -13.77 7.74
C SER A 12 -0.07 -13.21 8.36
N ASP A 13 -0.05 -12.96 9.68
CA ASP A 13 -1.20 -12.41 10.39
C ASP A 13 -1.49 -10.95 10.00
N VAL A 14 -0.45 -10.16 9.74
CA VAL A 14 -0.58 -8.79 9.23
C VAL A 14 -1.17 -8.81 7.82
N ALA A 15 -0.68 -9.70 6.95
CA ALA A 15 -1.17 -9.86 5.59
C ALA A 15 -2.65 -10.25 5.55
N GLU A 16 -3.05 -11.23 6.36
CA GLU A 16 -4.44 -11.69 6.46
C GLU A 16 -5.36 -10.59 6.97
N LYS A 17 -5.01 -9.94 8.10
CA LYS A 17 -5.81 -8.84 8.67
C LYS A 17 -5.99 -7.69 7.68
N ALA A 18 -4.91 -7.28 7.01
CA ALA A 18 -4.97 -6.20 6.01
C ALA A 18 -5.89 -6.58 4.84
N ASN A 19 -5.79 -7.82 4.36
CA ASN A 19 -6.62 -8.31 3.27
C ASN A 19 -8.10 -8.35 3.66
N ASP A 20 -8.43 -8.79 4.88
CA ASP A 20 -9.81 -8.86 5.34
C ASP A 20 -10.43 -7.47 5.54
N ILE A 21 -9.68 -6.50 6.07
CA ILE A 21 -10.11 -5.10 6.16
C ILE A 21 -10.38 -4.55 4.74
N LEU A 22 -9.44 -4.73 3.81
CA LEU A 22 -9.55 -4.19 2.45
C LEU A 22 -10.69 -4.85 1.66
N LYS A 23 -10.96 -6.15 1.86
CA LYS A 23 -12.09 -6.85 1.23
C LYS A 23 -13.43 -6.22 1.57
N THR A 24 -13.59 -5.68 2.78
CA THR A 24 -14.83 -4.96 3.15
C THR A 24 -15.10 -3.74 2.25
N GLN A 25 -14.05 -3.23 1.60
CA GLN A 25 -14.09 -2.09 0.68
C GLN A 25 -14.01 -2.52 -0.80
N GLY A 26 -14.07 -3.83 -1.09
CA GLY A 26 -13.90 -4.37 -2.44
C GLY A 26 -12.46 -4.31 -2.95
N LEU A 27 -11.48 -4.12 -2.07
CA LEU A 27 -10.05 -4.04 -2.40
C LEU A 27 -9.33 -5.30 -1.93
N ASN A 28 -8.20 -5.60 -2.58
CA ASN A 28 -7.23 -6.56 -2.07
C ASN A 28 -5.88 -5.85 -1.85
N VAL A 29 -4.97 -6.51 -1.13
CA VAL A 29 -3.66 -5.94 -0.78
C VAL A 29 -2.90 -5.47 -2.03
N GLN A 30 -2.90 -6.27 -3.10
CA GLN A 30 -2.18 -5.92 -4.34
C GLN A 30 -2.71 -4.64 -5.00
N LEU A 31 -4.03 -4.47 -5.06
CA LEU A 31 -4.65 -3.27 -5.62
C LEU A 31 -4.40 -2.06 -4.73
N ALA A 32 -4.51 -2.21 -3.41
CA ALA A 32 -4.20 -1.15 -2.46
C ALA A 32 -2.74 -0.71 -2.58
N THR A 33 -1.78 -1.65 -2.65
CA THR A 33 -0.36 -1.33 -2.87
C THR A 33 -0.14 -0.64 -4.22
N LYS A 34 -0.85 -1.06 -5.27
CA LYS A 34 -0.75 -0.40 -6.59
C LYS A 34 -1.22 1.06 -6.52
N ILE A 35 -2.37 1.31 -5.89
CA ILE A 35 -2.91 2.67 -5.72
C ILE A 35 -1.91 3.51 -4.90
N PHE A 36 -1.42 2.97 -3.79
CA PHE A 36 -0.43 3.61 -2.93
C PHE A 36 0.84 4.02 -3.69
N LEU A 37 1.45 3.10 -4.44
CA LEU A 37 2.66 3.40 -5.20
C LEU A 37 2.40 4.39 -6.34
N THR A 38 1.21 4.34 -6.93
CA THR A 38 0.79 5.28 -7.98
C THR A 38 0.65 6.69 -7.41
N ASP A 39 0.06 6.83 -6.23
CA ASP A 39 -0.12 8.12 -5.56
C ASP A 39 1.22 8.75 -5.19
N ILE A 40 2.16 7.98 -4.62
CA ILE A 40 3.52 8.45 -4.34
C ILE A 40 4.22 8.92 -5.62
N ALA A 41 4.13 8.13 -6.69
CA ALA A 41 4.77 8.46 -7.96
C ALA A 41 4.20 9.74 -8.60
N ASN A 42 2.90 10.00 -8.42
CA ASN A 42 2.23 11.16 -9.01
C ASN A 42 2.37 12.43 -8.16
N THR A 43 2.35 12.32 -6.84
CA THR A 43 2.35 13.46 -5.92
C THR A 43 3.74 13.83 -5.42
N GLY A 44 4.70 12.90 -5.47
CA GLY A 44 6.02 13.03 -4.86
C GLY A 44 6.00 12.99 -3.32
N ASN A 45 4.82 12.86 -2.71
CA ASN A 45 4.63 12.82 -1.28
C ASN A 45 4.34 11.39 -0.84
N SER A 46 4.99 10.97 0.24
CA SER A 46 4.60 9.75 0.92
C SER A 46 3.36 10.04 1.77
N PRO A 47 2.43 9.09 1.94
CA PRO A 47 1.44 9.18 3.01
C PRO A 47 2.08 9.10 4.42
N PHE A 48 3.38 8.82 4.48
CA PHE A 48 4.20 8.98 5.69
C PHE A 48 4.96 10.32 5.73
N SER A 49 4.83 11.16 4.71
CA SER A 49 5.30 12.55 4.78
C SER A 49 4.57 13.21 5.94
N HIS A 50 5.32 13.85 6.84
CA HIS A 50 4.81 14.47 8.08
C HIS A 50 4.37 13.50 9.19
N LEU A 51 4.55 12.17 9.04
CA LEU A 51 4.22 11.22 10.12
C LEU A 51 5.07 11.44 11.39
N PHE A 52 6.26 12.01 11.23
CA PHE A 52 7.20 12.34 12.32
C PHE A 52 7.46 13.83 12.45
N ASP A 53 6.75 14.66 11.71
CA ASP A 53 6.81 16.10 11.92
C ASP A 53 6.04 16.37 13.21
N ALA A 54 6.80 16.55 14.29
CA ALA A 54 6.24 17.03 15.54
C ALA A 54 5.66 18.42 15.29
N LYS A 55 4.32 18.46 15.17
CA LYS A 55 3.38 19.59 15.22
C LYS A 55 3.90 20.98 14.87
#